data_AF-A0A8T0T958-F1
#
_entry.id   AF-A0A8T0T958-F1
#
_cell.length_a   1.000
_cell.length_b   1.000
_cell.length_c   1.000
_cell.angle_alpha   90.00
_cell.angle_beta   90.00
_cell.angle_gamma   90.00
#
_symmetry.space_group_name_H-M   'P 1'
#
loop_
_entity.id
_entity.type
_entity.pdbx_description
1 polymer ?
#
loop_
_entity_poly.entity_id
_entity_poly.type
_entity_poly.pdbx_seq_one_letter_code
_entity_poly.pdbx_strand_id
1 'polypeptide(L)'
;MATARSLAALPSAGAPRSGPRRAGAWPPRVVAAAAEPEHARRLVAEFDPAVPLEAAVTPPSGWYTDADFLRLEIDRVFLRGWQAVGHIWQVENPHDFFTGRLGNVEFVICRDANGNLNAFHNVCRHHASLLACGSGQKTCFQCPYHGWTYGLDGTLLKATRISGIKNFNKNDFGLVPVKVATWGPFVLARFDDESTEGDVGDVVGDEWLGSASKLLSTNGIDTSLPHICRREYIINCNWKVFCDNYLDGGYHIPYAHGALASDI
;
A
#
# COMPACT_ATOMS: atom_id res chain seq x y z
N MET A 1 -69.18 -16.29 46.42
CA MET A 1 -68.13 -16.98 45.64
C MET A 1 -68.18 -16.49 44.21
N ALA A 2 -67.33 -15.53 43.85
CA ALA A 2 -67.00 -15.18 42.47
C ALA A 2 -65.60 -14.54 42.51
N THR A 3 -64.72 -15.10 41.70
CA THR A 3 -63.26 -15.04 41.79
C THR A 3 -62.67 -13.83 41.06
N ALA A 4 -61.67 -13.21 41.69
CA ALA A 4 -60.86 -12.15 41.11
C ALA A 4 -59.96 -12.70 39.98
N ARG A 5 -59.94 -12.01 38.82
CA ARG A 5 -58.99 -12.28 37.74
C ARG A 5 -57.91 -11.19 37.70
N SER A 6 -56.68 -11.68 37.80
CA SER A 6 -55.40 -10.97 37.69
C SER A 6 -55.22 -10.34 36.29
N LEU A 7 -54.78 -9.08 36.24
CA LEU A 7 -54.32 -8.40 35.02
C LEU A 7 -52.80 -8.58 34.91
N ALA A 8 -52.37 -9.31 33.89
CA ALA A 8 -50.97 -9.52 33.54
C ALA A 8 -50.37 -8.28 32.85
N ALA A 9 -49.11 -7.99 33.17
CA ALA A 9 -48.32 -6.92 32.60
C ALA A 9 -47.95 -7.18 31.13
N LEU A 10 -47.99 -6.13 30.30
CA LEU A 10 -47.53 -6.13 28.91
C LEU A 10 -45.98 -6.06 28.86
N PRO A 11 -45.30 -6.79 27.96
CA PRO A 11 -43.84 -6.73 27.84
C PRO A 11 -43.39 -5.46 27.11
N SER A 12 -42.31 -4.85 27.61
CA SER A 12 -41.64 -3.70 27.00
C SER A 12 -41.01 -4.06 25.65
N ALA A 13 -41.39 -3.37 24.59
CA ALA A 13 -40.72 -3.45 23.29
C ALA A 13 -39.29 -2.88 23.41
N GLY A 14 -38.28 -3.74 23.28
CA GLY A 14 -36.88 -3.35 23.21
C GLY A 14 -36.58 -2.56 21.93
N ALA A 15 -35.88 -1.45 22.07
CA ALA A 15 -35.38 -0.67 20.94
C ALA A 15 -34.41 -1.51 20.08
N PRO A 16 -34.46 -1.45 18.74
CA PRO A 16 -33.54 -2.19 17.90
C PRO A 16 -32.11 -1.64 18.09
N ARG A 17 -31.18 -2.53 18.41
CA ARG A 17 -29.74 -2.24 18.41
C ARG A 17 -29.31 -1.88 16.98
N SER A 18 -29.00 -0.62 16.75
CA SER A 18 -28.39 -0.17 15.49
C SER A 18 -26.94 -0.64 15.44
N GLY A 19 -26.64 -1.61 14.56
CA GLY A 19 -25.27 -1.90 14.16
C GLY A 19 -24.62 -0.70 13.44
N PRO A 20 -23.29 -0.68 13.30
CA PRO A 20 -22.61 0.41 12.62
C PRO A 20 -23.08 0.49 11.17
N ARG A 21 -23.68 1.62 10.80
CA ARG A 21 -24.00 1.93 9.41
C ARG A 21 -22.67 2.08 8.66
N ARG A 22 -22.49 1.26 7.62
CA ARG A 22 -21.38 1.37 6.66
C ARG A 22 -21.26 2.83 6.22
N ALA A 23 -20.02 3.34 6.22
CA ALA A 23 -19.69 4.63 5.65
C ALA A 23 -20.29 4.71 4.24
N GLY A 24 -21.01 5.79 3.94
CA GLY A 24 -21.52 6.02 2.59
C GLY A 24 -20.35 5.95 1.61
N ALA A 25 -20.52 5.16 0.55
CA ALA A 25 -19.56 5.10 -0.54
C ALA A 25 -19.33 6.52 -1.06
N TRP A 26 -18.14 7.06 -0.79
CA TRP A 26 -17.69 8.30 -1.40
C TRP A 26 -17.48 8.01 -2.89
N PRO A 27 -17.83 8.93 -3.82
CA PRO A 27 -17.54 8.73 -5.23
C PRO A 27 -16.04 8.43 -5.40
N PRO A 28 -15.64 7.45 -6.23
CA PRO A 28 -14.23 7.09 -6.40
C PRO A 28 -13.42 8.37 -6.58
N ARG A 29 -12.39 8.56 -5.75
CA ARG A 29 -11.58 9.76 -5.88
C ARG A 29 -10.82 9.57 -7.16
N VAL A 30 -11.31 10.26 -8.18
CA VAL A 30 -10.71 10.48 -9.47
C VAL A 30 -9.28 11.00 -9.26
N VAL A 31 -8.33 10.12 -8.98
CA VAL A 31 -7.17 10.05 -9.87
C VAL A 31 -7.83 9.65 -11.17
N ALA A 32 -8.31 10.64 -11.93
CA ALA A 32 -8.59 10.40 -13.33
C ALA A 32 -7.32 9.73 -13.79
N ALA A 33 -7.42 8.52 -14.34
CA ALA A 33 -6.40 8.05 -15.24
C ALA A 33 -6.27 9.19 -16.25
N ALA A 34 -5.29 10.07 -16.02
CA ALA A 34 -5.05 11.18 -16.90
C ALA A 34 -4.86 10.51 -18.24
N ALA A 35 -5.64 10.92 -19.25
CA ALA A 35 -5.55 10.32 -20.57
C ALA A 35 -4.06 10.20 -20.89
N GLU A 36 -3.60 8.97 -21.14
CA GLU A 36 -2.17 8.72 -21.31
C GLU A 36 -1.66 9.70 -22.36
N PRO A 37 -0.60 10.47 -22.07
CA PRO A 37 -0.05 11.38 -23.05
C PRO A 37 0.21 10.62 -24.35
N GLU A 38 -0.23 11.16 -25.49
CA GLU A 38 -0.05 10.53 -26.80
C GLU A 38 1.40 10.12 -27.04
N HIS A 39 2.34 10.91 -26.51
CA HIS A 39 3.77 10.63 -26.49
C HIS A 39 4.15 9.33 -25.78
N ALA A 40 3.64 9.12 -24.55
CA ALA A 40 3.93 7.90 -23.79
C ALA A 40 3.39 6.64 -24.49
N ARG A 41 2.23 6.75 -25.15
CA ARG A 41 1.68 5.63 -25.97
C ARG A 41 2.56 5.28 -27.15
N ARG A 42 3.14 6.28 -27.83
CA ARG A 42 4.09 6.04 -28.93
C ARG A 42 5.33 5.31 -28.43
N LEU A 43 5.89 5.73 -27.29
CA LEU A 43 7.02 5.06 -26.67
C LEU A 43 6.73 3.60 -26.31
N VAL A 44 5.53 3.28 -25.80
CA VAL A 44 5.13 1.88 -25.55
C VAL A 44 5.12 1.07 -26.84
N ALA A 45 4.62 1.64 -27.94
CA ALA A 45 4.51 0.97 -29.24
C ALA A 45 5.86 0.74 -29.94
N GLU A 46 6.95 1.35 -29.48
CA GLU A 46 8.31 1.12 -30.00
C GLU A 46 8.91 -0.22 -29.56
N PHE A 47 8.29 -0.92 -28.60
CA PHE A 47 8.72 -2.22 -28.13
C PHE A 47 7.65 -3.28 -28.41
N ASP A 48 8.03 -4.38 -29.06
CA ASP A 48 7.16 -5.52 -29.30
C ASP A 48 7.52 -6.68 -28.34
N PRO A 49 6.70 -6.94 -27.30
CA PRO A 49 6.97 -8.02 -26.36
C PRO A 49 6.74 -9.42 -26.95
N ALA A 50 6.19 -9.53 -28.16
CA ALA A 50 5.98 -10.81 -28.84
C ALA A 50 7.21 -11.28 -29.63
N VAL A 51 8.24 -10.44 -29.77
CA VAL A 51 9.51 -10.83 -30.40
C VAL A 51 10.18 -11.93 -29.57
N PRO A 52 10.53 -13.08 -30.16
CA PRO A 52 11.23 -14.15 -29.45
C PRO A 52 12.56 -13.69 -28.86
N LEU A 53 12.96 -14.30 -27.74
CA LEU A 53 14.16 -13.90 -26.99
C LEU A 53 15.43 -13.90 -27.85
N GLU A 54 15.57 -14.86 -28.77
CA GLU A 54 16.70 -14.99 -29.68
C GLU A 54 16.83 -13.83 -30.70
N ALA A 55 15.76 -13.05 -30.90
CA ALA A 55 15.72 -11.88 -31.77
C ALA A 55 15.43 -10.58 -31.00
N ALA A 56 15.31 -10.65 -29.68
CA ALA A 56 14.95 -9.52 -28.85
C ALA A 56 16.06 -8.47 -28.79
N VAL A 57 15.65 -7.22 -28.67
CA VAL A 57 16.53 -6.08 -28.44
C VAL A 57 16.19 -5.45 -27.10
N THR A 58 17.14 -4.72 -26.52
CA THR A 58 16.87 -3.92 -25.32
C THR A 58 15.78 -2.88 -25.58
N PRO A 59 15.00 -2.50 -24.56
CA PRO A 59 14.00 -1.45 -24.70
C PRO A 59 14.56 -0.15 -25.30
N PRO A 60 13.73 0.63 -26.00
CA PRO A 60 14.14 1.93 -26.55
C PRO A 60 14.71 2.86 -25.46
N SER A 61 15.72 3.65 -25.82
CA SER A 61 16.39 4.55 -24.86
C SER A 61 15.44 5.51 -24.14
N GLY A 62 14.35 5.92 -24.82
CA GLY A 62 13.31 6.79 -24.25
C GLY A 62 12.62 6.19 -23.03
N TRP A 63 12.54 4.87 -22.90
CA TRP A 63 11.97 4.23 -21.72
C TRP A 63 12.77 4.53 -20.45
N TYR A 64 14.07 4.79 -20.59
CA TYR A 64 14.96 5.05 -19.46
C TYR A 64 15.10 6.55 -19.14
N THR A 65 14.91 7.42 -20.13
CA THR A 65 15.23 8.86 -20.01
C THR A 65 14.02 9.78 -20.06
N ASP A 66 12.89 9.32 -20.60
CA ASP A 66 11.70 10.14 -20.79
C ASP A 66 10.85 10.24 -19.52
N ALA A 67 10.57 11.48 -19.08
CA ALA A 67 9.81 11.75 -17.88
C ALA A 67 8.32 11.38 -17.99
N ASP A 68 7.72 11.49 -19.18
CA ASP A 68 6.32 11.10 -19.38
C ASP A 68 6.18 9.57 -19.38
N PHE A 69 7.19 8.85 -19.87
CA PHE A 69 7.24 7.40 -19.72
C PHE A 69 7.37 6.98 -18.26
N LEU A 70 8.26 7.61 -17.48
CA LEU A 70 8.36 7.35 -16.04
C LEU A 70 7.03 7.60 -15.30
N ARG A 71 6.30 8.66 -15.67
CA ARG A 71 4.97 8.94 -15.08
C ARG A 71 3.96 7.84 -15.41
N LEU A 72 3.99 7.34 -16.65
CA LEU A 72 3.16 6.19 -17.05
C LEU A 72 3.53 4.94 -16.25
N GLU A 73 4.81 4.66 -16.06
CA GLU A 73 5.29 3.52 -15.26
C GLU A 73 4.84 3.63 -13.79
N ILE A 74 4.92 4.84 -13.20
CA ILE A 74 4.41 5.08 -11.85
C ILE A 74 2.93 4.71 -11.77
N ASP A 75 2.09 5.19 -12.70
CA ASP A 75 0.66 4.85 -12.71
C ASP A 75 0.39 3.36 -12.95
N ARG A 76 1.04 2.77 -13.95
CA ARG A 76 0.66 1.44 -14.47
C ARG A 76 1.35 0.28 -13.80
N VAL A 77 2.57 0.47 -13.32
CA VAL A 77 3.38 -0.59 -12.68
C VAL A 77 3.35 -0.41 -11.18
N PHE A 78 3.75 0.79 -10.70
CA PHE A 78 4.03 0.98 -9.28
C PHE A 78 2.77 1.18 -8.42
N LEU A 79 1.81 1.98 -8.89
CA LEU A 79 0.59 2.24 -8.11
C LEU A 79 -0.43 1.08 -8.17
N ARG A 80 -0.49 0.38 -9.30
CA ARG A 80 -1.43 -0.74 -9.54
C ARG A 80 -0.84 -2.11 -9.18
N GLY A 81 0.48 -2.27 -9.14
CA GLY A 81 1.14 -3.51 -8.71
C GLY A 81 1.34 -3.59 -7.21
N TRP A 82 1.46 -4.80 -6.66
CA TRP A 82 1.94 -5.00 -5.29
C TRP A 82 3.40 -4.61 -5.18
N GLN A 83 3.72 -3.76 -4.21
CA GLN A 83 5.08 -3.30 -3.93
C GLN A 83 5.56 -3.82 -2.58
N ALA A 84 6.75 -4.43 -2.53
CA ALA A 84 7.44 -4.72 -1.28
C ALA A 84 7.95 -3.42 -0.65
N VAL A 85 7.25 -2.96 0.38
CA VAL A 85 7.48 -1.65 1.01
C VAL A 85 8.11 -1.76 2.40
N GLY A 86 8.12 -2.94 2.99
CA GLY A 86 8.71 -3.16 4.30
C GLY A 86 8.80 -4.63 4.65
N HIS A 87 9.20 -4.88 5.89
CA HIS A 87 9.31 -6.21 6.46
C HIS A 87 8.43 -6.32 7.70
N ILE A 88 7.90 -7.52 7.96
CA ILE A 88 6.93 -7.77 9.03
C ILE A 88 7.42 -7.38 10.43
N TRP A 89 8.73 -7.39 10.71
CA TRP A 89 9.28 -6.99 12.01
C TRP A 89 9.02 -5.50 12.33
N GLN A 90 8.82 -4.66 11.30
CA GLN A 90 8.51 -3.24 11.49
C GLN A 90 7.09 -3.01 12.03
N VAL A 91 6.24 -4.04 11.98
CA VAL A 91 4.84 -4.07 12.38
C VAL A 91 4.53 -5.40 13.07
N GLU A 92 5.43 -5.88 13.92
CA GLU A 92 5.27 -7.16 14.60
C GLU A 92 4.21 -7.06 15.71
N ASN A 93 4.24 -5.99 16.49
CA ASN A 93 3.41 -5.79 17.66
C ASN A 93 2.27 -4.80 17.39
N PRO A 94 1.14 -4.91 18.12
CA PRO A 94 0.14 -3.85 18.15
C PRO A 94 0.77 -2.49 18.45
N HIS A 95 0.28 -1.45 17.78
CA HIS A 95 0.77 -0.06 17.83
C HIS A 95 2.06 0.23 17.05
N ASP A 96 2.75 -0.78 16.53
CA ASP A 96 3.90 -0.56 15.66
C ASP A 96 3.46 0.12 14.35
N PHE A 97 4.29 1.03 13.84
CA PHE A 97 4.11 1.67 12.54
C PHE A 97 5.45 1.92 11.85
N PHE A 98 5.41 2.04 10.53
CA PHE A 98 6.46 2.68 9.74
C PHE A 98 5.87 3.50 8.60
N THR A 99 6.64 4.45 8.12
CA THR A 99 6.30 5.29 6.97
C THR A 99 7.24 5.02 5.80
N GLY A 100 6.77 5.27 4.58
CA GLY A 100 7.61 5.25 3.40
C GLY A 100 7.00 6.08 2.28
N ARG A 101 7.69 6.08 1.14
CA ARG A 101 7.31 6.86 -0.04
C ARG A 101 7.52 6.05 -1.31
N LEU A 102 6.53 6.08 -2.19
CA LEU A 102 6.61 5.57 -3.56
C LEU A 102 6.36 6.72 -4.54
N GLY A 103 7.41 7.16 -5.25
CA GLY A 103 7.32 8.37 -6.06
C GLY A 103 6.93 9.59 -5.21
N ASN A 104 5.75 10.15 -5.47
CA ASN A 104 5.15 11.26 -4.71
C ASN A 104 4.07 10.81 -3.70
N VAL A 105 3.88 9.51 -3.51
CA VAL A 105 2.88 8.94 -2.60
C VAL A 105 3.52 8.62 -1.25
N GLU A 106 3.17 9.40 -0.23
CA GLU A 106 3.55 9.19 1.16
C GLU A 106 2.57 8.22 1.83
N PHE A 107 3.08 7.20 2.51
CA PHE A 107 2.26 6.17 3.15
C PHE A 107 2.71 5.86 4.58
N VAL A 108 1.77 5.35 5.36
CA VAL A 108 2.00 4.81 6.70
C VAL A 108 1.36 3.43 6.79
N ILE A 109 2.09 2.48 7.34
CA ILE A 109 1.61 1.13 7.64
C ILE A 109 1.71 0.94 9.13
N CYS A 110 0.67 0.39 9.74
CA CYS A 110 0.62 0.17 11.19
C CYS A 110 -0.17 -1.08 11.56
N ARG A 111 0.12 -1.62 12.74
CA ARG A 111 -0.70 -2.65 13.37
C ARG A 111 -1.59 -1.99 14.43
N ASP A 112 -2.90 -2.17 14.32
CA ASP A 112 -3.83 -1.61 15.31
C ASP A 112 -3.82 -2.38 16.64
N ALA A 113 -4.60 -1.89 17.62
CA ALA A 113 -4.71 -2.50 18.94
C ALA A 113 -5.30 -3.92 18.93
N ASN A 114 -6.07 -4.27 17.88
CA ASN A 114 -6.66 -5.58 17.69
C ASN A 114 -5.73 -6.52 16.91
N GLY A 115 -4.55 -6.03 16.48
CA GLY A 115 -3.58 -6.79 15.71
C GLY A 115 -3.78 -6.71 14.19
N ASN A 116 -4.73 -5.92 13.67
CA ASN A 116 -4.94 -5.82 12.23
C ASN A 116 -3.85 -4.96 11.57
N LEU A 117 -3.37 -5.39 10.42
CA LEU A 117 -2.43 -4.62 9.60
C LEU A 117 -3.22 -3.63 8.72
N ASN A 118 -2.94 -2.35 8.86
CA ASN A 118 -3.60 -1.28 8.11
C ASN A 118 -2.57 -0.42 7.39
N ALA A 119 -2.96 0.15 6.24
CA ALA A 119 -2.14 1.11 5.52
C ALA A 119 -2.98 2.29 5.02
N PHE A 120 -2.37 3.47 5.00
CA PHE A 120 -3.04 4.71 4.58
C PHE A 120 -2.06 5.62 3.86
N HIS A 121 -2.60 6.53 3.05
CA HIS A 121 -1.87 7.73 2.67
C HIS A 121 -1.52 8.53 3.93
N ASN A 122 -0.24 8.83 4.14
CA ASN A 122 0.28 9.52 5.33
C ASN A 122 0.04 11.04 5.23
N VAL A 123 -1.20 11.43 4.97
CA VAL A 123 -1.57 12.83 4.67
C VAL A 123 -2.86 13.17 5.41
N CYS A 124 -2.80 14.20 6.25
CA CYS A 124 -3.95 14.70 6.97
C CYS A 124 -5.04 15.19 6.00
N ARG A 125 -6.28 14.75 6.21
CA ARG A 125 -7.46 15.13 5.42
C ARG A 125 -7.92 16.58 5.60
N HIS A 126 -7.29 17.34 6.52
CA HIS A 126 -7.56 18.76 6.73
C HIS A 126 -6.74 19.64 5.77
N HIS A 127 -5.42 19.75 5.98
CA HIS A 127 -4.51 20.58 5.17
C HIS A 127 -3.19 19.86 4.88
N ALA A 128 -3.27 18.59 4.48
CA ALA A 128 -2.21 17.81 3.85
C ALA A 128 -0.86 17.69 4.60
N SER A 129 -0.80 17.97 5.89
CA SER A 129 0.38 17.69 6.72
C SER A 129 0.61 16.17 6.83
N LEU A 130 1.88 15.75 6.82
CA LEU A 130 2.26 14.40 7.22
C LEU A 130 1.83 14.12 8.66
N LEU A 131 1.41 12.88 8.93
CA LEU A 131 0.89 12.45 10.23
C LEU A 131 1.92 11.68 11.06
N ALA A 132 2.81 10.96 10.39
CA ALA A 132 3.89 10.19 10.99
C ALA A 132 5.18 10.33 10.17
N CYS A 133 6.31 9.99 10.77
CA CYS A 133 7.61 9.94 10.12
C CYS A 133 8.46 8.85 10.77
N GLY A 134 9.21 8.09 9.96
CA GLY A 134 10.07 7.00 10.42
C GLY A 134 9.26 5.77 10.84
N SER A 135 9.73 5.09 11.87
CA SER A 135 9.07 3.93 12.48
C SER A 135 9.03 4.06 14.00
N GLY A 136 8.15 3.28 14.64
CA GLY A 136 8.05 3.24 16.09
C GLY A 136 6.66 2.79 16.55
N GLN A 137 6.25 3.26 17.72
CA GLN A 137 4.95 2.91 18.30
C GLN A 137 4.06 4.14 18.49
N LYS A 138 2.78 4.02 18.12
CA LYS A 138 1.75 5.05 18.31
C LYS A 138 0.41 4.41 18.62
N THR A 139 -0.37 5.03 19.50
CA THR A 139 -1.77 4.63 19.74
C THR A 139 -2.76 5.37 18.83
N CYS A 140 -2.34 6.49 18.25
CA CYS A 140 -3.08 7.29 17.28
C CYS A 140 -2.14 8.18 16.47
N PHE A 141 -2.63 8.70 15.33
CA PHE A 141 -1.92 9.68 14.51
C PHE A 141 -2.49 11.08 14.74
N GLN A 142 -1.72 11.96 15.38
CA GLN A 142 -2.11 13.35 15.57
C GLN A 142 -1.41 14.25 14.56
N CYS A 143 -2.18 14.97 13.76
CA CYS A 143 -1.67 15.94 12.81
C CYS A 143 -0.96 17.09 13.56
N PRO A 144 0.33 17.36 13.25
CA PRO A 144 1.10 18.40 13.93
C PRO A 144 0.60 19.82 13.60
N TYR A 145 -0.19 19.99 12.53
CA TYR A 145 -0.65 21.31 12.10
C TYR A 145 -1.82 21.83 12.95
N HIS A 146 -2.92 21.07 13.03
CA HIS A 146 -4.16 21.53 13.68
C HIS A 146 -4.70 20.53 14.72
N GLY A 147 -3.94 19.49 15.04
CA GLY A 147 -4.31 18.52 16.07
C GLY A 147 -5.52 17.65 15.72
N TRP A 148 -5.81 17.44 14.44
CA TRP A 148 -6.74 16.37 14.04
C TRP A 148 -6.12 15.02 14.39
N THR A 149 -6.88 14.16 15.05
CA THR A 149 -6.39 12.88 15.55
C THR A 149 -7.12 11.75 14.84
N TYR A 150 -6.37 10.80 14.30
CA TYR A 150 -6.85 9.61 13.61
C TYR A 150 -6.47 8.35 14.38
N GLY A 151 -7.32 7.33 14.37
CA GLY A 151 -7.03 6.01 14.88
C GLY A 151 -6.06 5.26 13.96
N LEU A 152 -5.52 4.14 14.46
CA LEU A 152 -4.72 3.22 13.64
C LEU A 152 -5.56 2.41 12.65
N ASP A 153 -6.88 2.47 12.77
CA ASP A 153 -7.87 1.99 11.81
C ASP A 153 -8.22 3.05 10.74
N GLY A 154 -7.55 4.21 10.77
CA GLY A 154 -7.76 5.31 9.84
C GLY A 154 -8.98 6.18 10.14
N THR A 155 -9.79 5.83 11.15
CA THR A 155 -10.95 6.66 11.51
C THR A 155 -10.49 8.01 12.04
N LEU A 156 -11.15 9.09 11.63
CA LEU A 156 -10.97 10.36 12.34
C LEU A 156 -11.52 10.14 13.76
N LEU A 157 -10.75 10.46 14.80
CA LEU A 157 -11.14 10.37 16.21
C LEU A 157 -11.50 11.74 16.79
N LYS A 158 -10.82 12.79 16.35
CA LYS A 158 -11.06 14.16 16.80
C LYS A 158 -10.74 15.17 15.71
N ALA A 159 -11.69 16.05 15.43
CA ALA A 159 -11.46 17.29 14.70
C ALA A 159 -11.50 18.46 15.71
N THR A 160 -10.38 19.16 15.87
CA THR A 160 -10.24 20.21 16.89
C THR A 160 -11.06 21.45 16.51
N ARG A 161 -11.82 21.99 17.48
CA ARG A 161 -12.59 23.26 17.36
C ARG A 161 -13.56 23.31 16.17
N ILE A 162 -14.13 22.18 15.77
CA ILE A 162 -15.05 22.08 14.62
C ILE A 162 -16.51 22.50 14.95
N SER A 163 -16.79 22.92 16.19
CA SER A 163 -18.12 23.35 16.62
C SER A 163 -18.63 24.51 15.78
N GLY A 164 -19.86 24.41 15.27
CA GLY A 164 -20.50 25.46 14.48
C GLY A 164 -20.33 25.33 12.96
N ILE A 165 -19.53 24.38 12.48
CA ILE A 165 -19.47 24.06 11.04
C ILE A 165 -20.75 23.29 10.65
N LYS A 166 -21.51 23.83 9.69
CA LYS A 166 -22.69 23.17 9.12
C LYS A 166 -22.26 21.96 8.28
N ASN A 167 -23.04 20.88 8.36
CA ASN A 167 -22.86 19.68 7.53
C ASN A 167 -21.50 18.98 7.65
N PHE A 168 -20.75 19.18 8.75
CA PHE A 168 -19.54 18.41 8.99
C PHE A 168 -19.88 17.05 9.58
N ASN A 169 -19.65 15.99 8.82
CA ASN A 169 -19.68 14.62 9.33
C ASN A 169 -18.26 14.08 9.42
N LYS A 170 -17.82 13.83 10.65
CA LYS A 170 -16.48 13.34 10.96
C LYS A 170 -16.13 12.01 10.27
N ASN A 171 -17.14 11.18 9.98
CA ASN A 171 -16.95 9.89 9.33
C ASN A 171 -16.52 10.01 7.86
N ASP A 172 -16.71 11.18 7.24
CA ASP A 172 -16.36 11.44 5.85
C ASP A 172 -14.87 11.81 5.67
N PHE A 173 -14.16 11.99 6.79
CA PHE A 173 -12.79 12.51 6.84
C PHE A 173 -11.80 11.50 7.44
N GLY A 174 -12.09 10.20 7.38
CA GLY A 174 -11.09 9.16 7.65
C GLY A 174 -9.89 9.22 6.69
N LEU A 175 -8.78 8.62 7.08
CA LEU A 175 -7.61 8.49 6.22
C LEU A 175 -7.97 7.72 4.94
N VAL A 176 -7.32 8.05 3.83
CA VAL A 176 -7.51 7.32 2.57
C VAL A 176 -6.74 5.99 2.69
N PRO A 177 -7.41 4.84 2.61
CA PRO A 177 -6.77 3.54 2.76
C PRO A 177 -5.84 3.23 1.58
N VAL A 178 -4.82 2.43 1.86
CA VAL A 178 -3.93 1.77 0.90
C VAL A 178 -4.10 0.28 1.14
N LYS A 179 -4.17 -0.54 0.08
CA LYS A 179 -4.26 -1.99 0.26
C LYS A 179 -2.94 -2.49 0.82
N VAL A 180 -3.01 -3.35 1.84
CA VAL A 180 -1.83 -3.93 2.48
C VAL A 180 -2.03 -5.41 2.71
N ALA A 181 -0.96 -6.16 2.54
CA ALA A 181 -0.91 -7.59 2.79
C ALA A 181 0.49 -8.00 3.24
N THR A 182 0.62 -9.26 3.63
CA THR A 182 1.93 -9.87 3.90
C THR A 182 2.11 -11.08 3.01
N TRP A 183 3.33 -11.27 2.51
CA TRP A 183 3.73 -12.52 1.88
C TRP A 183 5.12 -12.90 2.39
N GLY A 184 5.22 -14.04 3.07
CA GLY A 184 6.40 -14.40 3.85
C GLY A 184 6.81 -13.27 4.81
N PRO A 185 8.08 -12.80 4.78
CA PRO A 185 8.54 -11.71 5.64
C PRO A 185 8.18 -10.32 5.11
N PHE A 186 7.65 -10.21 3.89
CA PHE A 186 7.45 -8.94 3.22
C PHE A 186 6.08 -8.33 3.55
N VAL A 187 6.08 -7.03 3.78
CA VAL A 187 4.87 -6.21 3.81
C VAL A 187 4.69 -5.61 2.42
N LEU A 188 3.54 -5.90 1.81
CA LEU A 188 3.20 -5.50 0.46
C LEU A 188 2.12 -4.42 0.50
N ALA A 189 2.24 -3.41 -0.36
CA ALA A 189 1.25 -2.34 -0.53
C ALA A 189 0.86 -2.15 -2.00
N ARG A 190 -0.42 -1.85 -2.24
CA ARG A 190 -0.97 -1.45 -3.55
C ARG A 190 -1.79 -0.17 -3.37
N PHE A 191 -1.58 0.80 -4.26
CA PHE A 191 -2.00 2.19 -4.10
C PHE A 191 -3.15 2.61 -5.03
N ASP A 192 -3.72 1.67 -5.77
CA ASP A 192 -4.86 1.93 -6.64
C ASP A 192 -6.18 2.05 -5.88
N ASP A 193 -7.08 2.89 -6.40
CA ASP A 193 -8.45 3.09 -5.89
C ASP A 193 -9.44 2.07 -6.52
N GLU A 194 -8.94 1.12 -7.32
CA GLU A 194 -9.79 0.09 -7.91
C GLU A 194 -10.21 -0.87 -6.82
N SER A 195 -11.44 -0.70 -6.34
CA SER A 195 -12.07 -1.50 -5.30
C SER A 195 -12.22 -2.96 -5.76
N THR A 196 -11.21 -3.78 -5.53
CA THR A 196 -11.40 -5.22 -5.40
C THR A 196 -11.82 -5.46 -3.96
N GLU A 197 -13.13 -5.39 -3.69
CA GLU A 197 -13.69 -5.93 -2.46
C GLU A 197 -13.38 -7.42 -2.43
N GLY A 198 -12.49 -7.84 -1.53
CA GLY A 198 -12.10 -9.24 -1.37
C GLY A 198 -11.02 -9.36 -0.31
N ASP A 199 -11.07 -10.45 0.46
CA ASP A 199 -9.97 -10.82 1.33
C ASP A 199 -8.73 -11.05 0.46
N VAL A 200 -7.67 -10.32 0.77
CA VAL A 200 -6.48 -10.21 -0.07
C VAL A 200 -5.59 -11.45 0.10
N GLY A 201 -5.96 -12.42 0.95
CA GLY A 201 -5.25 -13.65 1.37
C GLY A 201 -4.21 -14.30 0.44
N ASP A 202 -4.36 -15.60 0.16
CA ASP A 202 -3.31 -16.41 -0.51
C ASP A 202 -3.02 -15.97 -1.97
N VAL A 203 -3.85 -15.10 -2.54
CA VAL A 203 -3.76 -14.65 -3.94
C VAL A 203 -2.68 -13.57 -4.14
N VAL A 204 -2.24 -12.88 -3.08
CA VAL A 204 -1.19 -11.84 -3.18
C VAL A 204 0.10 -12.37 -3.74
N GLY A 205 0.50 -13.59 -3.35
CA GLY A 205 1.71 -14.21 -3.87
C GLY A 205 1.64 -14.37 -5.39
N ASP A 206 0.50 -14.86 -5.88
CA ASP A 206 0.27 -15.08 -7.32
C ASP A 206 0.16 -13.77 -8.09
N GLU A 207 -0.50 -12.75 -7.53
CA GLU A 207 -0.59 -11.42 -8.17
C GLU A 207 0.76 -10.70 -8.20
N TRP A 208 1.58 -10.85 -7.15
CA TRP A 208 2.86 -10.16 -7.05
C TRP A 208 3.97 -10.87 -7.83
N LEU A 209 4.06 -12.19 -7.71
CA LEU A 209 5.17 -12.99 -8.23
C LEU A 209 4.82 -13.75 -9.51
N GLY A 210 3.54 -13.80 -9.91
CA GLY A 210 3.08 -14.56 -11.05
C GLY A 210 3.48 -16.04 -10.94
N SER A 211 4.05 -16.58 -12.03
CA SER A 211 4.49 -17.97 -12.09
C SER A 211 5.59 -18.34 -11.09
N ALA A 212 6.31 -17.36 -10.54
CA ALA A 212 7.36 -17.61 -9.54
C ALA A 212 6.78 -17.87 -8.14
N SER A 213 5.52 -17.51 -7.88
CA SER A 213 4.85 -17.67 -6.57
C SER A 213 5.02 -19.09 -6.02
N LYS A 214 4.69 -20.12 -6.82
CA LYS A 214 4.80 -21.53 -6.42
C LYS A 214 6.22 -21.99 -6.10
N LEU A 215 7.20 -21.50 -6.87
CA LEU A 215 8.61 -21.85 -6.67
C LEU A 215 9.10 -21.23 -5.35
N LEU A 216 8.79 -19.95 -5.14
CA LEU A 216 9.26 -19.21 -3.99
C LEU A 216 8.52 -19.56 -2.70
N SER A 217 7.24 -19.95 -2.78
CA SER A 217 6.45 -20.38 -1.62
C SER A 217 6.94 -21.68 -1.00
N THR A 218 7.66 -22.51 -1.76
CA THR A 218 8.08 -23.84 -1.27
C THR A 218 9.34 -23.74 -0.43
N ASN A 219 10.39 -23.07 -0.93
CA ASN A 219 11.70 -22.95 -0.27
C ASN A 219 12.45 -21.66 -0.67
N GLY A 220 11.77 -20.68 -1.27
CA GLY A 220 12.44 -19.48 -1.80
C GLY A 220 12.90 -18.50 -0.72
N ILE A 221 12.25 -18.53 0.45
CA ILE A 221 12.53 -17.61 1.56
C ILE A 221 12.48 -18.35 2.88
N ASP A 222 13.55 -18.23 3.65
CA ASP A 222 13.60 -18.66 5.04
C ASP A 222 13.09 -17.52 5.94
N THR A 223 11.85 -17.66 6.43
CA THR A 223 11.22 -16.68 7.33
C THR A 223 11.79 -16.69 8.74
N SER A 224 12.68 -17.63 9.08
CA SER A 224 13.36 -17.68 10.38
C SER A 224 14.54 -16.73 10.47
N LEU A 225 15.03 -16.21 9.32
CA LEU A 225 16.17 -15.32 9.28
C LEU A 225 15.84 -13.98 9.96
N PRO A 226 16.61 -13.56 10.98
CA PRO A 226 16.38 -12.29 11.65
C PRO A 226 16.83 -11.14 10.76
N HIS A 227 16.16 -10.00 10.88
CA HIS A 227 16.65 -8.77 10.29
C HIS A 227 17.94 -8.32 11.00
N ILE A 228 19.00 -8.09 10.22
CA ILE A 228 20.30 -7.64 10.72
C ILE A 228 20.50 -6.14 10.47
N CYS A 229 20.40 -5.72 9.22
CA CYS A 229 20.58 -4.31 8.86
C CYS A 229 19.88 -3.96 7.55
N ARG A 230 19.58 -2.67 7.40
CA ARG A 230 19.12 -2.06 6.16
C ARG A 230 20.16 -1.06 5.68
N ARG A 231 20.48 -1.10 4.39
CA ARG A 231 21.35 -0.13 3.74
C ARG A 231 20.56 0.56 2.64
N GLU A 232 20.68 1.88 2.59
CA GLU A 232 19.96 2.70 1.62
C GLU A 232 20.97 3.46 0.77
N TYR A 233 20.74 3.46 -0.54
CA TYR A 233 21.57 4.12 -1.52
C TYR A 233 20.68 4.93 -2.46
N ILE A 234 21.10 6.17 -2.75
CA ILE A 234 20.52 6.96 -3.83
C ILE A 234 21.34 6.66 -5.08
N ILE A 235 20.73 5.96 -6.02
CA ILE A 235 21.34 5.63 -7.31
C ILE A 235 20.72 6.52 -8.37
N ASN A 236 21.54 7.36 -9.01
CA ASN A 236 21.11 8.31 -10.04
C ASN A 236 20.95 7.63 -11.40
N CYS A 237 20.07 6.64 -11.49
CA CYS A 237 19.71 5.96 -12.73
C CYS A 237 18.21 5.69 -12.79
N ASN A 238 17.70 5.34 -13.97
CA ASN A 238 16.35 4.79 -14.09
C ASN A 238 16.28 3.44 -13.35
N TRP A 239 15.14 3.16 -12.72
CA TRP A 239 14.94 1.93 -11.95
C TRP A 239 15.15 0.66 -12.80
N LYS A 240 14.76 0.70 -14.08
CA LYS A 240 14.93 -0.42 -15.01
C LYS A 240 16.39 -0.78 -15.25
N VAL A 241 17.30 0.20 -15.31
CA VAL A 241 18.74 -0.07 -15.46
C VAL A 241 19.27 -0.91 -14.30
N PHE A 242 18.78 -0.65 -13.09
CA PHE A 242 19.16 -1.44 -11.91
C PHE A 242 18.61 -2.87 -11.97
N CYS A 243 17.37 -3.03 -12.44
CA CYS A 243 16.76 -4.34 -12.66
C CYS A 243 17.46 -5.13 -13.77
N ASP A 244 17.71 -4.50 -14.94
CA ASP A 244 18.38 -5.10 -16.09
C ASP A 244 19.78 -5.60 -15.71
N ASN A 245 20.53 -4.83 -14.90
CA ASN A 245 21.83 -5.25 -14.38
C ASN A 245 21.76 -6.53 -13.51
N TYR A 246 20.71 -6.71 -12.72
CA TYR A 246 20.55 -7.91 -11.89
C TYR A 246 20.08 -9.13 -12.71
N LEU A 247 19.33 -8.89 -13.79
CA LEU A 247 18.72 -9.91 -14.64
C LEU A 247 19.58 -10.35 -15.83
N ASP A 248 20.80 -9.82 -15.97
CA ASP A 248 21.70 -10.13 -17.09
C ASP A 248 22.33 -11.53 -17.05
N GLY A 249 21.93 -12.37 -16.08
CA GLY A 249 22.44 -13.73 -15.92
C GLY A 249 23.90 -13.79 -15.45
N GLY A 250 24.43 -12.70 -14.88
CA GLY A 250 25.81 -12.61 -14.44
C GLY A 250 26.80 -12.29 -15.56
N TYR A 251 26.29 -11.88 -16.74
CA TYR A 251 27.11 -11.56 -17.91
C TYR A 251 28.17 -10.48 -17.62
N HIS A 252 27.84 -9.48 -16.80
CA HIS A 252 28.78 -8.43 -16.40
C HIS A 252 29.81 -8.84 -15.33
N ILE A 253 29.60 -9.96 -14.61
CA ILE A 253 30.41 -10.33 -13.43
C ILE A 253 31.92 -10.42 -13.72
N PRO A 254 32.38 -11.13 -14.78
CA PRO A 254 33.81 -11.26 -15.06
C PRO A 254 34.53 -9.94 -15.31
N TYR A 255 33.80 -8.90 -15.70
CA TYR A 255 34.35 -7.61 -16.11
C TYR A 255 34.20 -6.53 -15.03
N ALA A 256 33.05 -6.50 -14.36
CA ALA A 256 32.72 -5.47 -13.38
C ALA A 256 33.09 -5.86 -11.95
N HIS A 257 33.11 -7.17 -11.64
CA HIS A 257 33.30 -7.69 -10.28
C HIS A 257 34.50 -8.63 -10.22
N GLY A 258 35.71 -8.12 -10.50
CA GLY A 258 36.93 -8.93 -10.56
C GLY A 258 37.21 -9.75 -9.28
N ALA A 259 36.82 -9.24 -8.10
CA ALA A 259 36.96 -9.95 -6.83
C ALA A 259 35.89 -11.05 -6.60
N LEU A 260 34.74 -10.97 -7.28
CA LEU A 260 33.71 -12.01 -7.24
C LEU A 260 33.99 -13.09 -8.29
N ALA A 261 34.52 -12.68 -9.44
CA ALA A 261 34.87 -13.56 -10.54
C ALA A 261 36.12 -14.43 -10.27
N SER A 262 36.98 -14.04 -9.32
CA SER A 262 38.18 -14.80 -8.95
C SER A 262 37.91 -16.08 -8.15
N ASP A 263 36.67 -16.27 -7.66
CA ASP A 263 36.26 -17.41 -6.84
C ASP A 263 35.27 -18.36 -7.56
N ILE A 264 35.05 -18.18 -8.88
CA ILE A 264 34.29 -19.07 -9.78
C ILE A 264 35.26 -19.67 -10.80
#